data_AF-A0A4Y2RE41-F1
#
_entry.id   AF-A0A4Y2RE41-F1
#
_cell.length_a   1.000
_cell.length_b   1.000
_cell.length_c   1.000
_cell.angle_alpha   90.00
_cell.angle_beta   90.00
_cell.angle_gamma   90.00
#
_symmetry.space_group_name_H-M   'P 1'
#
loop_
_entity.id
_entity.type
_entity.pdbx_description
1 polymer ?
#
loop_
_entity_poly.entity_id
_entity_poly.type
_entity_poly.pdbx_seq_one_letter_code
_entity_poly.pdbx_strand_id
1 'polypeptide(L)'
;MGARKTIERIRYSFYWVGMSRDIKAFCQQCKDCQLRRRINCKDRAPITPVARPELPFQVVNIDIIGPIDPPSAKGHRYVLCLVDQHTRWAEALPLTSLTAKATCEALLTIFMRTGVPNVIASDNGTNFKANLTQEFEKRMGSSPRFSTPLHPQSNGLVERFNQTLKKMLHHVILEEPRSWHTKIPFVLWAYREVPNSTTGVAPFQLLYGRKPEGPLSILKNTWMAGPEGLQLDTTPVTLYMEKLKKQLEDAAEEAKLISTSENGSSLQFEIYEENL
;
A
#
# COMPACT_ATOMS: atom_id res chain seq x y z
N MET A 1 -26.56 -7.29 -14.57
CA MET A 1 -25.44 -6.88 -15.46
C MET A 1 -25.49 -5.36 -15.58
N GLY A 2 -24.37 -4.63 -15.46
CA GLY A 2 -24.38 -3.15 -15.48
C GLY A 2 -24.26 -2.58 -16.90
N ALA A 3 -24.65 -1.31 -17.08
CA ALA A 3 -24.71 -0.64 -18.40
C ALA A 3 -23.44 -0.81 -19.25
N ARG A 4 -22.25 -0.79 -18.64
CA ARG A 4 -20.96 -0.98 -19.34
C ARG A 4 -20.87 -2.36 -20.02
N LYS A 5 -21.22 -3.43 -19.31
CA LYS A 5 -21.20 -4.80 -19.83
C LYS A 5 -22.30 -5.02 -20.87
N THR A 6 -23.46 -4.37 -20.69
CA THR A 6 -24.55 -4.41 -21.67
C THR A 6 -24.16 -3.74 -22.99
N ILE A 7 -23.46 -2.60 -22.92
CA ILE A 7 -22.90 -1.93 -24.10
C ILE A 7 -21.88 -2.82 -24.81
N GLU A 8 -20.94 -3.41 -24.06
CA GLU A 8 -19.95 -4.32 -24.64
C GLU A 8 -20.61 -5.52 -25.32
N ARG A 9 -21.68 -6.08 -24.76
CA ARG A 9 -22.41 -7.21 -25.35
C ARG A 9 -23.15 -6.85 -26.63
N ILE A 10 -23.86 -5.71 -26.64
CA ILE A 10 -24.66 -5.27 -27.80
C ILE A 10 -23.76 -4.84 -28.96
N ARG A 11 -22.57 -4.29 -28.67
CA ARG A 11 -21.56 -3.93 -29.67
C ARG A 11 -21.09 -5.10 -30.54
N TYR A 12 -21.24 -6.35 -30.12
CA TYR A 12 -20.88 -7.51 -30.94
C TYR A 12 -21.83 -7.75 -32.12
N SER A 13 -23.04 -7.19 -32.09
CA SER A 13 -24.08 -7.50 -33.08
C SER A 13 -24.74 -6.27 -33.70
N PHE A 14 -24.71 -5.11 -33.02
CA PHE A 14 -25.41 -3.91 -33.46
C PHE A 14 -24.61 -2.64 -33.19
N TYR A 15 -24.84 -1.62 -34.01
CA TYR A 15 -24.30 -0.27 -33.83
C TYR A 15 -25.30 0.79 -34.32
N TRP A 16 -25.43 1.88 -33.56
CA TRP A 16 -26.15 3.08 -33.97
C TRP A 16 -25.62 4.34 -33.26
N VAL A 17 -25.92 5.52 -33.82
CA VAL A 17 -25.53 6.81 -33.24
C VAL A 17 -26.30 7.03 -31.93
N GLY A 18 -25.57 7.24 -30.83
CA GLY A 18 -26.20 7.38 -29.51
C GLY A 18 -26.40 6.08 -28.74
N MET A 19 -26.00 4.91 -29.28
CA MET A 19 -26.18 3.60 -28.65
C MET A 19 -25.78 3.52 -27.17
N SER A 20 -24.65 4.13 -26.80
CA SER A 20 -24.21 4.11 -25.40
C SER A 20 -25.11 4.92 -24.48
N ARG A 21 -25.76 5.98 -24.98
CA ARG A 21 -26.73 6.80 -24.25
C ARG A 21 -28.02 6.02 -24.06
N ASP A 22 -28.53 5.39 -25.11
CA ASP A 22 -29.80 4.67 -25.08
C ASP A 22 -29.73 3.44 -24.17
N ILE A 23 -28.64 2.66 -24.26
CA ILE A 23 -28.43 1.50 -23.40
C ILE A 23 -28.27 1.92 -21.92
N LYS A 24 -27.62 3.05 -21.65
CA LYS A 24 -27.53 3.62 -20.30
C LYS A 24 -28.90 4.04 -19.78
N ALA A 25 -29.68 4.75 -20.59
CA ALA A 25 -31.03 5.17 -20.24
C ALA A 25 -31.93 3.97 -19.93
N PHE A 26 -31.88 2.93 -20.76
CA PHE A 26 -32.61 1.68 -20.52
C PHE A 26 -32.21 1.00 -19.22
N CYS A 27 -30.90 0.87 -18.95
CA CYS A 27 -30.41 0.30 -17.68
C CYS A 27 -30.80 1.15 -16.45
N GLN A 28 -30.92 2.48 -16.60
CA GLN A 28 -31.37 3.38 -15.54
C GLN A 28 -32.86 3.26 -15.24
N GLN A 29 -33.68 2.98 -16.26
CA GLN A 29 -35.14 2.81 -16.11
C GLN A 29 -35.54 1.41 -15.64
N CYS A 30 -34.66 0.42 -15.75
CA CYS A 30 -34.95 -0.94 -15.31
C CYS A 30 -35.10 -1.04 -13.78
N LYS A 31 -36.35 -1.15 -13.30
CA LYS A 31 -36.71 -1.26 -11.88
C LYS A 31 -35.94 -2.34 -11.13
N ASP A 32 -35.85 -3.54 -11.71
CA ASP A 32 -35.15 -4.69 -11.11
C ASP A 32 -33.64 -4.52 -11.00
N CYS A 33 -33.05 -3.72 -11.90
CA CYS A 33 -31.64 -3.36 -11.85
C CYS A 33 -31.38 -2.25 -10.84
N GLN A 34 -32.27 -1.25 -10.75
CA GLN A 34 -32.14 -0.17 -9.76
C GLN A 34 -32.31 -0.67 -8.34
N LEU A 35 -33.26 -1.58 -8.08
CA LEU A 35 -33.49 -2.16 -6.75
C LEU A 35 -32.30 -3.00 -6.23
N ARG A 36 -31.52 -3.61 -7.13
CA ARG A 36 -30.31 -4.38 -6.79
C ARG A 36 -29.02 -3.57 -6.82
N ARG A 37 -29.08 -2.30 -7.23
CA ARG A 37 -27.89 -1.46 -7.37
C ARG A 37 -27.43 -1.00 -5.99
N ARG A 38 -26.16 -1.26 -5.66
CA ARG A 38 -25.52 -0.60 -4.50
C ARG A 38 -25.48 0.90 -4.75
N ILE A 39 -26.07 1.67 -3.84
CA ILE A 39 -25.93 3.12 -3.80
C ILE A 39 -24.51 3.41 -3.29
N ASN A 40 -23.64 3.88 -4.17
CA ASN A 40 -22.36 4.43 -3.76
C ASN A 40 -22.64 5.84 -3.24
N CYS A 41 -22.78 6.01 -1.93
CA CYS A 41 -22.83 7.35 -1.34
C CYS A 41 -21.48 8.02 -1.60
N LYS A 42 -21.50 9.19 -2.25
CA LYS A 42 -20.31 10.00 -2.49
C LYS A 42 -20.16 11.05 -1.38
N ASP A 43 -20.35 10.67 -0.12
CA ASP A 43 -19.85 11.49 1.00
C ASP A 43 -18.33 11.36 1.04
N ARG A 44 -17.68 11.95 0.04
CA ARG A 44 -16.25 12.20 0.06
C ARG A 44 -16.09 13.53 0.76
N ALA A 45 -15.98 13.50 2.08
CA ALA A 45 -15.38 14.62 2.78
C ALA A 45 -14.07 14.97 2.05
N PRO A 46 -13.81 16.26 1.77
CA PRO A 46 -12.61 16.67 1.05
C PRO A 46 -11.39 16.05 1.74
N ILE A 47 -10.58 15.34 0.95
CA ILE A 47 -9.39 14.66 1.46
C ILE A 47 -8.37 15.75 1.75
N THR A 48 -8.37 16.28 2.97
CA THR A 48 -7.30 17.18 3.42
C THR A 48 -5.96 16.44 3.30
N PRO A 49 -4.96 16.96 2.58
CA PRO A 49 -3.67 16.30 2.51
C PRO A 49 -3.10 16.23 3.94
N VAL A 50 -2.90 15.01 4.44
CA VAL A 50 -2.28 14.77 5.74
C VAL A 50 -0.87 15.36 5.67
N ALA A 51 -0.50 16.19 6.64
CA ALA A 51 0.88 16.64 6.81
C ALA A 51 1.78 15.41 6.86
N ARG A 52 2.61 15.23 5.83
CA ARG A 52 3.54 14.10 5.76
C ARG A 52 4.60 14.33 6.85
N PRO A 53 4.98 13.31 7.64
CA PRO A 53 6.13 13.41 8.53
C PRO A 53 7.37 13.84 7.74
N GLU A 54 8.31 14.52 8.38
CA GLU A 54 9.51 15.02 7.69
C GLU A 54 10.44 13.87 7.27
N LEU A 55 10.53 12.82 8.10
CA LEU A 55 11.44 11.71 7.90
C LEU A 55 10.71 10.37 7.73
N PRO A 56 11.26 9.44 6.93
CA PRO A 56 10.82 8.04 6.91
C PRO A 56 10.80 7.43 8.32
N PHE A 57 9.79 6.63 8.61
CA PHE A 57 9.60 5.91 9.87
C PHE A 57 9.42 6.78 11.13
N GLN A 58 9.26 8.09 11.00
CA GLN A 58 8.96 8.95 12.15
C GLN A 58 7.55 8.68 12.71
N VAL A 59 6.59 8.42 11.82
CA VAL A 59 5.20 8.06 12.17
C VAL A 59 4.81 6.82 11.37
N VAL A 60 4.43 5.76 12.08
CA VAL A 60 4.03 4.49 11.48
C VAL A 60 2.62 4.11 11.90
N ASN A 61 1.87 3.49 10.98
CA ASN A 61 0.60 2.86 11.27
C ASN A 61 0.80 1.37 11.46
N ILE A 62 0.23 0.81 12.53
CA ILE A 62 0.21 -0.63 12.75
C ILE A 62 -1.21 -1.16 12.80
N ASP A 63 -1.40 -2.34 12.23
CA ASP A 63 -2.65 -3.10 12.30
C ASP A 63 -2.34 -4.60 12.31
N ILE A 64 -3.28 -5.43 12.74
CA ILE A 64 -3.11 -6.88 12.80
C ILE A 64 -4.20 -7.56 11.97
N ILE A 65 -3.77 -8.32 10.97
CA ILE A 65 -4.65 -9.14 10.14
C ILE A 65 -4.79 -10.52 10.78
N GLY A 66 -6.03 -10.99 10.94
CA GLY A 66 -6.35 -12.38 11.28
C GLY A 66 -7.65 -12.51 12.08
N PRO A 67 -7.96 -13.72 12.59
CA PRO A 67 -7.19 -14.96 12.38
C PRO A 67 -7.25 -15.45 10.92
N ILE A 68 -6.13 -15.99 10.43
CA ILE A 68 -6.00 -16.64 9.13
C ILE A 68 -6.17 -18.15 9.34
N ASP A 69 -7.04 -18.76 8.55
CA ASP A 69 -7.29 -20.20 8.53
C ASP A 69 -7.08 -20.75 7.10
N PRO A 70 -6.34 -21.87 6.93
CA PRO A 70 -5.69 -22.67 7.96
C PRO A 70 -4.45 -22.00 8.57
N PRO A 71 -4.07 -22.37 9.82
CA PRO A 71 -2.81 -21.93 10.41
C PRO A 71 -1.63 -22.47 9.60
N SER A 72 -0.58 -21.67 9.51
CA SER A 72 0.67 -22.11 8.88
C SER A 72 1.28 -23.33 9.60
N ALA A 73 2.25 -23.99 8.97
CA ALA A 73 2.98 -25.12 9.56
C ALA A 73 3.66 -24.77 10.90
N LYS A 74 4.06 -23.51 11.09
CA LYS A 74 4.65 -23.01 12.35
C LYS A 74 3.62 -22.46 13.34
N GLY A 75 2.33 -22.63 13.07
CA GLY A 75 1.25 -22.18 13.95
C GLY A 75 0.96 -20.67 13.90
N HIS A 76 1.55 -19.93 12.94
CA HIS A 76 1.14 -18.53 12.72
C HIS A 76 -0.31 -18.46 12.28
N ARG A 77 -1.06 -17.52 12.86
CA ARG A 77 -2.48 -17.25 12.57
C ARG A 77 -2.77 -15.78 12.33
N TYR A 78 -1.82 -14.90 12.62
CA TYR A 78 -1.99 -13.46 12.50
C TYR A 78 -0.83 -12.88 11.72
N VAL A 79 -1.01 -11.68 11.18
CA VAL A 79 0.04 -10.92 10.51
C VAL A 79 0.01 -9.50 11.04
N LEU A 80 1.07 -9.11 11.74
CA LEU A 80 1.29 -7.72 12.11
C LEU A 80 1.71 -6.96 10.85
N CYS A 81 1.01 -5.89 10.54
CA CYS A 81 1.27 -5.00 9.42
C CYS A 81 1.74 -3.66 9.95
N LEU A 82 2.79 -3.11 9.36
CA LEU A 82 3.31 -1.78 9.65
C LEU A 82 3.46 -1.02 8.34
N VAL A 83 2.96 0.21 8.28
CA VAL A 83 3.10 1.08 7.12
C VAL A 83 3.68 2.43 7.54
N ASP A 84 4.75 2.84 6.87
CA ASP A 84 5.33 4.16 7.04
C ASP A 84 4.47 5.24 6.36
N GLN A 85 4.20 6.33 7.08
CA GLN A 85 3.41 7.44 6.56
C GLN A 85 4.18 8.34 5.59
N HIS A 86 5.51 8.27 5.54
CA HIS A 86 6.28 9.11 4.63
C HIS A 86 6.45 8.45 3.25
N THR A 87 7.08 7.26 3.22
CA THR A 87 7.47 6.53 2.01
C THR A 87 6.43 5.55 1.51
N ARG A 88 5.37 5.28 2.30
CA ARG A 88 4.43 4.16 2.08
C ARG A 88 5.11 2.79 2.16
N TRP A 89 6.30 2.71 2.75
CA TRP A 89 6.98 1.44 2.98
C TRP A 89 6.15 0.57 3.92
N ALA A 90 5.89 -0.66 3.49
CA ALA A 90 5.10 -1.61 4.26
C ALA A 90 5.96 -2.78 4.73
N GLU A 91 5.81 -3.18 5.98
CA GLU A 91 6.38 -4.37 6.61
C GLU A 91 5.24 -5.26 7.12
N ALA A 92 5.44 -6.57 7.07
CA ALA A 92 4.49 -7.53 7.60
C ALA A 92 5.23 -8.71 8.24
N LEU A 93 4.83 -9.08 9.45
CA LEU A 93 5.43 -10.19 10.19
C LEU A 93 4.35 -11.17 10.69
N PRO A 94 4.53 -12.47 10.49
CA PRO A 94 3.57 -13.46 10.96
C PRO A 94 3.68 -13.64 12.48
N LEU A 95 2.54 -13.73 13.15
CA LEU A 95 2.39 -13.90 14.59
C LEU A 95 1.60 -15.17 14.92
N THR A 96 2.00 -15.85 15.99
CA THR A 96 1.28 -17.01 16.55
C THR A 96 0.18 -16.59 17.53
N SER A 97 0.36 -15.46 18.22
CA SER A 97 -0.59 -14.93 19.20
C SER A 97 -0.70 -13.39 19.10
N LEU A 98 -1.79 -12.84 19.63
CA LEU A 98 -2.06 -11.40 19.71
C LEU A 98 -1.58 -10.77 21.03
N THR A 99 -0.62 -11.42 21.71
CA THR A 99 -0.12 -10.90 22.99
C THR A 99 0.75 -9.67 22.75
N ALA A 100 0.67 -8.69 23.67
CA ALA A 100 1.51 -7.49 23.60
C ALA A 100 3.01 -7.82 23.54
N LYS A 101 3.43 -8.88 24.25
CA LYS A 101 4.79 -9.41 24.22
C LYS A 101 5.23 -9.81 22.80
N ALA A 102 4.43 -10.63 22.11
CA ALA A 102 4.73 -11.10 20.76
C ALA A 102 4.71 -9.95 19.74
N THR A 103 3.75 -9.01 19.88
CA THR A 103 3.72 -7.80 19.04
C THR A 103 4.95 -6.92 19.26
N CYS A 104 5.37 -6.71 20.51
CA CYS A 104 6.56 -5.93 20.84
C CYS A 104 7.82 -6.53 20.21
N GLU A 105 8.03 -7.85 20.32
CA GLU A 105 9.17 -8.55 19.72
C GLU A 105 9.20 -8.42 18.19
N ALA A 106 8.04 -8.56 17.54
CA ALA A 106 7.93 -8.37 16.10
C ALA A 106 8.22 -6.91 15.68
N LEU A 107 7.70 -5.93 16.41
CA LEU A 107 7.97 -4.51 16.14
C LEU A 107 9.45 -4.17 16.32
N LEU A 108 10.09 -4.65 17.38
CA LEU A 108 11.53 -4.45 17.60
C LEU A 108 12.36 -5.03 16.45
N THR A 109 11.98 -6.19 15.91
CA THR A 109 12.64 -6.79 14.74
C THR A 109 12.57 -5.87 13.51
N ILE A 110 11.50 -5.11 13.35
CA ILE A 110 11.39 -4.09 12.30
C ILE A 110 12.29 -2.89 12.65
N PHE A 111 12.20 -2.40 13.89
CA PHE A 111 12.92 -1.21 14.33
C PHE A 111 14.45 -1.35 14.31
N MET A 112 14.98 -2.57 14.43
CA MET A 112 16.42 -2.81 14.26
C MET A 112 16.93 -2.50 12.84
N ARG A 113 16.03 -2.41 11.85
CA ARG A 113 16.36 -2.09 10.46
C ARG A 113 15.92 -0.69 10.06
N THR A 114 14.85 -0.18 10.65
CA THR A 114 14.22 1.09 10.25
C THR A 114 14.50 2.25 11.21
N GLY A 115 14.96 1.95 12.43
CA GLY A 115 14.90 2.88 13.55
C GLY A 115 13.56 2.80 14.30
N VAL A 116 13.56 3.33 15.53
CA VAL A 116 12.38 3.39 16.39
C VAL A 116 11.55 4.63 16.02
N PRO A 117 10.24 4.49 15.74
CA PRO A 117 9.39 5.62 15.39
C PRO A 117 9.10 6.51 16.60
N ASN A 118 8.79 7.78 16.36
CA ASN A 118 8.33 8.71 17.40
C ASN A 118 6.88 8.40 17.79
N VAL A 119 6.05 8.06 16.80
CA VAL A 119 4.63 7.82 16.98
C VAL A 119 4.21 6.52 16.29
N ILE A 120 3.52 5.66 17.03
CA ILE A 120 2.87 4.46 16.53
C ILE A 120 1.34 4.71 16.58
N ALA A 121 0.73 4.84 15.41
CA ALA A 121 -0.71 4.95 15.28
C ALA A 121 -1.34 3.56 15.15
N SER A 122 -2.30 3.25 16.03
CA SER A 122 -3.03 1.97 16.01
C SER A 122 -4.48 2.18 16.44
N ASP A 123 -5.40 1.45 15.80
CA ASP A 123 -6.81 1.39 16.22
C ASP A 123 -7.09 0.38 17.33
N ASN A 124 -6.07 -0.36 17.78
CA ASN A 124 -6.24 -1.32 18.85
C ASN A 124 -6.62 -0.64 20.18
N GLY A 125 -7.37 -1.37 21.00
CA GLY A 125 -7.92 -0.86 22.26
C GLY A 125 -6.87 -0.29 23.21
N THR A 126 -7.29 0.62 24.09
CA THR A 126 -6.44 1.29 25.09
C THR A 126 -5.64 0.30 25.95
N ASN A 127 -6.25 -0.82 26.34
CA ASN A 127 -5.58 -1.88 27.10
C ASN A 127 -4.42 -2.52 26.33
N PHE A 128 -4.59 -2.73 25.01
CA PHE A 128 -3.52 -3.29 24.18
C PHE A 128 -2.35 -2.31 24.07
N LYS A 129 -2.65 -1.01 23.88
CA LYS A 129 -1.64 0.05 23.85
C LYS A 129 -0.87 0.13 25.18
N ALA A 130 -1.56 0.15 26.31
CA ALA A 130 -0.94 0.21 27.63
C ALA A 130 0.01 -0.98 27.87
N ASN A 131 -0.44 -2.20 27.55
CA ASN A 131 0.41 -3.39 27.67
C ASN A 131 1.63 -3.33 26.75
N LEU A 132 1.44 -2.83 25.52
CA LEU A 132 2.52 -2.71 24.55
C LEU A 132 3.55 -1.65 24.99
N THR A 133 3.11 -0.51 25.52
CA THR A 133 3.97 0.52 26.15
C THR A 133 4.84 -0.08 27.24
N GLN A 134 4.25 -0.81 28.19
CA GLN A 134 5.00 -1.46 29.26
C GLN A 134 6.03 -2.46 28.73
N GLU A 135 5.69 -3.22 27.70
CA GLU A 135 6.61 -4.17 27.08
C GLU A 135 7.77 -3.49 26.35
N PHE A 136 7.56 -2.30 25.77
CA PHE A 136 8.63 -1.48 25.21
C PHE A 136 9.53 -0.87 26.28
N GLU A 137 8.95 -0.28 27.34
CA GLU A 137 9.70 0.26 28.47
C GLU A 137 10.61 -0.79 29.11
N LYS A 138 10.12 -2.02 29.28
CA LYS A 138 10.93 -3.14 29.81
C LYS A 138 12.12 -3.51 28.91
N ARG A 139 11.96 -3.44 27.58
CA ARG A 139 12.98 -3.92 26.62
C ARG A 139 13.97 -2.82 26.19
N MET A 140 13.51 -1.58 26.06
CA MET A 140 14.32 -0.46 25.57
C MET A 140 14.55 0.64 26.61
N GLY A 141 13.93 0.56 27.79
CA GLY A 141 13.94 1.64 28.79
C GLY A 141 13.07 2.84 28.42
N SER A 142 12.41 2.82 27.25
CA SER A 142 11.53 3.88 26.76
C SER A 142 10.49 3.31 25.80
N SER A 143 9.41 4.06 25.54
CA SER A 143 8.36 3.67 24.60
C SER A 143 8.07 4.78 23.58
N PRO A 144 7.83 4.42 22.31
CA PRO A 144 7.17 5.29 21.35
C PRO A 144 5.82 5.79 21.87
N ARG A 145 5.38 6.96 21.38
CA ARG A 145 4.04 7.47 21.69
C ARG A 145 3.00 6.67 20.90
N PHE A 146 2.04 6.08 21.61
CA PHE A 146 0.89 5.45 20.97
C PHE A 146 -0.22 6.46 20.80
N SER A 147 -0.66 6.64 19.56
CA SER A 147 -1.84 7.44 19.26
C SER A 147 -2.94 6.56 18.69
N THR A 148 -4.19 6.97 18.85
CA THR A 148 -5.21 6.60 17.87
C THR A 148 -4.83 7.24 16.53
N PRO A 149 -5.26 6.70 15.38
CA PRO A 149 -5.11 7.40 14.13
C PRO A 149 -5.74 8.78 14.28
N LEU A 150 -4.91 9.81 14.18
CA LEU A 150 -5.33 11.20 14.36
C LEU A 150 -6.35 11.60 13.28
N HIS A 151 -6.37 10.88 12.15
CA HIS A 151 -7.23 11.17 11.00
C HIS A 151 -7.73 9.89 10.31
N PRO A 152 -8.97 9.90 9.76
CA PRO A 152 -9.51 8.79 8.95
C PRO A 152 -8.61 8.39 7.78
N GLN A 153 -7.82 9.33 7.25
CA GLN A 153 -6.92 9.09 6.12
C GLN A 153 -5.68 8.27 6.50
N SER A 154 -5.12 8.49 7.71
CA SER A 154 -4.02 7.67 8.24
C SER A 154 -4.49 6.23 8.45
N ASN A 155 -5.74 6.05 8.87
CA ASN A 155 -6.36 4.74 8.93
C ASN A 155 -6.55 4.15 7.52
N GLY A 156 -7.02 4.97 6.57
CA GLY A 156 -7.18 4.58 5.17
C GLY A 156 -5.88 4.14 4.48
N LEU A 157 -4.70 4.53 4.95
CA LEU A 157 -3.42 4.05 4.42
C LEU A 157 -3.15 2.60 4.80
N VAL A 158 -3.21 2.29 6.09
CA VAL A 158 -3.02 0.92 6.57
C VAL A 158 -4.16 0.02 6.10
N GLU A 159 -5.39 0.53 6.02
CA GLU A 159 -6.52 -0.21 5.49
C GLU A 159 -6.32 -0.60 4.01
N ARG A 160 -5.90 0.35 3.17
CA ARG A 160 -5.62 0.08 1.75
C ARG A 160 -4.50 -0.94 1.56
N PHE A 161 -3.42 -0.81 2.34
CA PHE A 161 -2.36 -1.80 2.36
C PHE A 161 -2.89 -3.17 2.77
N ASN A 162 -3.63 -3.26 3.87
CA ASN A 162 -4.16 -4.50 4.40
C ASN A 162 -5.15 -5.17 3.43
N GLN A 163 -5.98 -4.39 2.73
CA GLN A 163 -6.84 -4.92 1.66
C GLN A 163 -6.02 -5.54 0.52
N THR A 164 -4.91 -4.91 0.15
CA THR A 164 -4.01 -5.42 -0.91
C THR A 164 -3.29 -6.68 -0.45
N LEU A 165 -2.73 -6.65 0.77
CA LEU A 165 -2.04 -7.78 1.38
C LEU A 165 -2.98 -8.98 1.57
N LYS A 166 -4.22 -8.77 2.03
CA LYS A 166 -5.23 -9.83 2.14
C LYS A 166 -5.50 -10.52 0.81
N LYS A 167 -5.62 -9.77 -0.29
CA LYS A 167 -5.83 -10.32 -1.63
C LYS A 167 -4.63 -11.16 -2.08
N MET A 168 -3.42 -10.63 -1.92
CA MET A 168 -2.20 -11.36 -2.30
C MET A 168 -2.01 -12.63 -1.45
N LEU A 169 -2.21 -12.53 -0.13
CA LEU A 169 -2.12 -13.67 0.78
C LEU A 169 -3.21 -14.71 0.50
N HIS A 170 -4.42 -14.30 0.10
CA HIS A 170 -5.47 -15.25 -0.25
C HIS A 170 -5.04 -16.19 -1.38
N HIS A 171 -4.43 -15.65 -2.45
CA HIS A 171 -3.90 -16.49 -3.53
C HIS A 171 -2.79 -17.43 -3.05
N VAL A 172 -1.85 -16.92 -2.25
CA VAL A 172 -0.77 -17.73 -1.67
C VAL A 172 -1.32 -18.85 -0.78
N ILE A 173 -2.34 -18.58 0.02
CA ILE A 173 -2.96 -19.56 0.92
C ILE A 173 -3.71 -20.63 0.11
N LEU A 174 -4.32 -20.28 -1.02
CA LEU A 174 -4.97 -21.26 -1.88
C LEU A 174 -3.98 -22.24 -2.51
N GLU A 175 -2.80 -21.76 -2.91
CA GLU A 175 -1.75 -22.59 -3.52
C GLU A 175 -0.96 -23.38 -2.47
N GLU A 176 -0.53 -22.72 -1.39
CA GLU A 176 0.28 -23.32 -0.33
C GLU A 176 -0.26 -22.97 1.09
N PRO A 177 -1.36 -23.61 1.54
CA PRO A 177 -2.08 -23.22 2.76
C PRO A 177 -1.27 -23.29 4.05
N ARG A 178 -0.23 -24.14 4.10
CA ARG A 178 0.61 -24.32 5.29
C ARG A 178 1.89 -23.47 5.25
N SER A 179 2.29 -22.94 4.10
CA SER A 179 3.58 -22.24 3.95
C SER A 179 3.45 -20.73 3.77
N TRP A 180 2.25 -20.15 3.73
CA TRP A 180 2.03 -18.71 3.47
C TRP A 180 2.93 -17.75 4.26
N HIS A 181 3.27 -18.08 5.51
CA HIS A 181 4.18 -17.30 6.36
C HIS A 181 5.58 -17.10 5.75
N THR A 182 6.12 -18.07 5.00
CA THR A 182 7.42 -17.96 4.32
C THR A 182 7.34 -17.12 3.05
N LYS A 183 6.12 -16.89 2.54
CA LYS A 183 5.87 -16.18 1.29
C LYS A 183 5.65 -14.67 1.51
N ILE A 184 5.38 -14.25 2.75
CA ILE A 184 5.19 -12.83 3.10
C ILE A 184 6.30 -11.92 2.56
N PRO A 185 7.61 -12.26 2.67
CA PRO A 185 8.67 -11.41 2.13
C PRO A 185 8.55 -11.16 0.62
N PHE A 186 8.12 -12.15 -0.16
CA PHE A 186 7.93 -12.03 -1.61
C PHE A 186 6.72 -11.15 -1.94
N VAL A 187 5.64 -11.29 -1.17
CA VAL A 187 4.45 -10.43 -1.30
C VAL A 187 4.79 -8.97 -0.98
N LEU A 188 5.56 -8.75 0.09
CA LEU A 188 6.03 -7.41 0.45
C LEU A 188 6.95 -6.83 -0.63
N TRP A 189 7.84 -7.63 -1.20
CA TRP A 189 8.69 -7.21 -2.32
C TRP A 189 7.86 -6.72 -3.50
N ALA A 190 6.90 -7.54 -3.95
CA ALA A 190 6.01 -7.19 -5.05
C ALA A 190 5.22 -5.90 -4.77
N TYR A 191 4.81 -5.68 -3.52
CA TYR A 191 4.16 -4.43 -3.12
C TYR A 191 5.10 -3.20 -3.18
N ARG A 192 6.36 -3.35 -2.76
CA ARG A 192 7.34 -2.25 -2.66
C ARG A 192 7.93 -1.85 -4.01
N GLU A 193 7.94 -2.76 -4.98
CA GLU A 193 8.42 -2.54 -6.35
C GLU A 193 7.43 -1.75 -7.21
N VAL A 194 6.12 -1.88 -6.94
CA VAL A 194 5.08 -1.24 -7.75
C VAL A 194 4.83 0.21 -7.30
N PRO A 195 4.72 1.16 -8.24
CA PRO A 195 4.28 2.52 -7.96
C PRO A 195 2.98 2.58 -7.15
N ASN A 196 2.99 3.31 -6.05
CA ASN A 196 1.78 3.52 -5.24
C ASN A 196 0.91 4.60 -5.90
N SER A 197 -0.41 4.41 -5.95
CA SER A 197 -1.31 5.34 -6.62
C SER A 197 -1.27 6.77 -6.06
N THR A 198 -1.04 6.93 -4.75
CA THR A 198 -1.03 8.24 -4.08
C THR A 198 0.29 8.98 -4.24
N THR A 199 1.42 8.25 -4.32
CA THR A 199 2.74 8.88 -4.47
C THR A 199 3.25 8.85 -5.89
N GLY A 200 2.69 8.01 -6.76
CA GLY A 200 3.19 7.77 -8.11
C GLY A 200 4.55 7.07 -8.21
N VAL A 201 5.30 7.06 -7.12
CA VAL A 201 6.61 6.43 -6.99
C VAL A 201 6.49 5.17 -6.16
N ALA A 202 7.29 4.16 -6.48
CA ALA A 202 7.38 2.92 -5.73
C ALA A 202 7.94 3.17 -4.31
N PRO A 203 7.40 2.54 -3.25
CA PRO A 203 7.90 2.71 -1.89
C PRO A 203 9.40 2.41 -1.75
N PHE A 204 9.92 1.45 -2.52
CA PHE A 204 11.34 1.13 -2.54
C PHE A 204 12.20 2.28 -3.07
N GLN A 205 11.75 2.95 -4.12
CA GLN A 205 12.46 4.09 -4.69
C GLN A 205 12.42 5.30 -3.77
N LEU A 206 11.30 5.54 -3.06
CA LEU A 206 11.22 6.61 -2.07
C LEU A 206 12.15 6.40 -0.87
N LEU A 207 12.37 5.14 -0.45
CA LEU A 207 13.21 4.86 0.71
C LEU A 207 14.70 4.73 0.35
N TYR A 208 15.03 4.07 -0.75
CA TYR A 208 16.41 3.75 -1.13
C TYR A 208 16.96 4.59 -2.28
N GLY A 209 16.16 5.50 -2.86
CA GLY A 209 16.59 6.34 -3.98
C GLY A 209 16.91 5.57 -5.25
N ARG A 210 16.56 4.28 -5.35
CA ARG A 210 16.83 3.47 -6.54
C ARG A 210 15.68 2.52 -6.80
N LYS A 211 15.56 2.03 -8.03
CA LYS A 211 14.61 0.95 -8.34
C LYS A 211 15.15 -0.38 -7.80
N PRO A 212 14.28 -1.24 -7.26
CA PRO A 212 14.70 -2.58 -6.88
C PRO A 212 15.03 -3.40 -8.13
N GLU A 213 16.07 -4.24 -8.04
CA GLU A 213 16.38 -5.23 -9.08
C GLU A 213 15.56 -6.49 -8.80
N GLY A 214 14.35 -6.55 -9.37
CA GLY A 214 13.47 -7.70 -9.25
C GLY A 214 13.83 -8.85 -10.21
N PRO A 215 13.16 -10.01 -10.12
CA PRO A 215 13.38 -11.14 -11.02
C PRO A 215 13.30 -10.77 -12.51
N LEU A 216 12.38 -9.87 -12.88
CA LEU A 216 12.21 -9.42 -14.26
C LEU A 216 13.38 -8.56 -14.76
N SER A 217 13.96 -7.71 -13.90
CA SER A 217 15.12 -6.92 -14.29
C SER A 217 16.37 -7.80 -14.44
N ILE A 218 16.54 -8.79 -13.55
CA ILE A 218 17.60 -9.79 -13.65
C ILE A 218 17.46 -10.61 -14.94
N LEU A 219 16.26 -11.08 -15.28
CA LEU A 219 16.00 -11.81 -16.52
C LEU A 219 16.31 -10.94 -17.74
N LYS A 220 15.83 -9.69 -17.76
CA LYS A 220 16.13 -8.73 -18.83
C LYS A 220 17.65 -8.53 -18.96
N ASN A 221 18.35 -8.28 -17.86
CA ASN A 221 19.79 -8.06 -17.89
C ASN A 221 20.53 -9.29 -18.40
N THR A 222 20.14 -10.48 -17.95
CA THR A 222 20.72 -11.76 -18.44
C THR A 222 20.50 -11.95 -19.94
N TRP A 223 19.32 -11.64 -20.46
CA TRP A 223 19.02 -11.78 -21.89
C TRP A 223 19.72 -10.70 -22.75
N MET A 224 19.89 -9.50 -22.21
CA MET A 224 20.46 -8.36 -22.92
C MET A 224 21.99 -8.26 -22.82
N ALA A 225 22.61 -8.88 -21.81
CA ALA A 225 24.06 -8.78 -21.56
C ALA A 225 24.92 -9.45 -22.65
N GLY A 226 24.34 -10.27 -23.52
CA GLY A 226 25.08 -10.97 -24.56
C GLY A 226 26.20 -11.87 -23.99
N PRO A 227 27.21 -12.24 -24.80
CA PRO A 227 28.29 -13.12 -24.36
C PRO A 227 29.29 -12.48 -23.37
N GLU A 228 29.24 -11.16 -23.17
CA GLU A 228 30.17 -10.44 -22.27
C GLU A 228 29.77 -10.53 -20.78
N GLY A 229 28.56 -11.00 -20.47
CA GLY A 229 28.08 -11.20 -19.10
C GLY A 229 27.76 -9.92 -18.34
N LEU A 230 27.32 -10.05 -17.08
CA LEU A 230 27.09 -8.90 -16.20
C LEU A 230 28.43 -8.34 -15.71
N GLN A 231 28.79 -7.14 -16.13
CA GLN A 231 29.93 -6.42 -15.57
C GLN A 231 29.59 -5.87 -14.18
N LEU A 232 30.51 -6.08 -13.22
CA LEU A 232 30.41 -5.49 -11.90
C LEU A 232 30.72 -3.99 -12.00
N ASP A 233 29.77 -3.17 -11.56
CA ASP A 233 29.96 -1.73 -11.49
C ASP A 233 31.05 -1.41 -10.44
N THR A 234 32.17 -0.87 -10.91
CA THR A 234 33.31 -0.44 -10.06
C THR A 234 33.25 1.04 -9.72
N THR A 235 32.07 1.67 -9.90
CA THR A 235 31.87 3.09 -9.59
C THR A 235 32.30 3.42 -8.15
N PRO A 236 33.20 4.40 -7.97
CA PRO A 236 33.57 4.90 -6.65
C PRO A 236 32.35 5.32 -5.82
N VAL A 237 32.43 5.11 -4.50
CA VAL A 237 31.33 5.43 -3.58
C VAL A 237 30.90 6.90 -3.68
N THR A 238 31.81 7.83 -3.96
CA THR A 238 31.51 9.26 -4.13
C THR A 238 30.53 9.53 -5.28
N LEU A 239 30.82 8.97 -6.46
CA LEU A 239 29.95 9.09 -7.63
C LEU A 239 28.61 8.38 -7.42
N TYR A 240 28.62 7.25 -6.69
CA TYR A 240 27.38 6.58 -6.29
C TYR A 240 26.52 7.48 -5.38
N MET A 241 27.11 8.15 -4.40
CA MET A 241 26.37 9.04 -3.50
C MET A 241 25.78 10.26 -4.23
N GLU A 242 26.52 10.85 -5.18
CA GLU A 242 26.01 11.94 -6.02
C GLU A 242 24.84 11.47 -6.88
N LYS A 243 24.95 10.29 -7.49
CA LYS A 243 23.87 9.66 -8.26
C LYS A 243 22.65 9.39 -7.37
N LEU A 244 22.85 8.83 -6.18
CA LEU A 244 21.78 8.53 -5.24
C LEU A 244 21.05 9.79 -4.80
N LYS A 245 21.78 10.87 -4.50
CA LYS A 245 21.19 12.18 -4.16
C LYS A 245 20.27 12.65 -5.28
N LYS A 246 20.75 12.65 -6.52
CA LYS A 246 19.95 13.06 -7.68
C LYS A 246 18.69 12.18 -7.84
N GLN A 247 18.83 10.87 -7.69
CA GLN A 247 17.68 9.96 -7.82
C GLN A 247 16.62 10.17 -6.74
N LEU A 248 17.02 10.55 -5.51
CA LEU A 248 16.10 10.94 -4.44
C LEU A 248 15.41 12.27 -4.75
N GLU A 249 16.12 13.25 -5.30
CA GLU A 249 15.55 14.53 -5.76
C GLU A 249 14.51 14.31 -6.86
N ASP A 250 14.83 13.51 -7.89
CA ASP A 250 13.93 13.15 -8.97
C ASP A 250 12.66 12.44 -8.46
N ALA A 251 12.83 11.46 -7.55
CA ALA A 251 11.72 10.74 -6.94
C ALA A 251 10.81 11.66 -6.10
N ALA A 252 11.41 12.64 -5.40
CA ALA A 252 10.65 13.62 -4.63
C ALA A 252 9.85 14.56 -5.55
N GLU A 253 10.40 14.94 -6.70
CA GLU A 253 9.71 15.75 -7.70
C GLU A 253 8.52 15.00 -8.34
N GLU A 254 8.73 13.75 -8.75
CA GLU A 254 7.66 12.90 -9.30
C GLU A 254 6.51 12.74 -8.30
N ALA A 255 6.83 12.51 -7.02
CA ALA A 255 5.83 12.41 -5.97
C ALA A 255 5.07 13.72 -5.71
N LYS A 256 5.73 14.88 -5.87
CA LYS A 256 5.08 16.19 -5.78
C LYS A 256 4.10 16.40 -6.93
N LEU A 257 4.52 16.16 -8.16
CA LEU A 257 3.68 16.35 -9.35
C LEU A 257 2.38 15.56 -9.28
N ILE A 258 2.43 14.32 -8.78
CA ILE A 258 1.26 13.45 -8.69
C ILE A 258 0.34 13.87 -7.53
N SER A 259 0.90 14.32 -6.41
CA SER A 259 0.09 14.92 -5.35
C SER A 259 -0.61 16.22 -5.80
N THR A 260 0.01 17.00 -6.69
CA THR A 260 -0.58 18.22 -7.25
C THR A 260 -1.60 17.93 -8.36
N SER A 261 -1.40 16.91 -9.18
CA SER A 261 -2.32 16.54 -10.26
C SER A 261 -3.60 15.86 -9.75
N GLU A 262 -3.52 15.07 -8.68
CA GLU A 262 -4.73 14.57 -7.98
C GLU A 262 -5.55 15.75 -7.41
N ASN A 263 -4.90 16.80 -6.90
CA ASN A 263 -5.57 18.04 -6.46
C ASN A 263 -6.10 18.90 -7.62
N GLY A 264 -5.42 18.92 -8.77
CA GLY A 264 -5.81 19.67 -9.96
C GLY A 264 -6.94 19.03 -10.77
N SER A 265 -7.05 17.69 -10.74
CA SER A 265 -8.15 16.97 -11.38
C SER A 265 -9.51 17.21 -10.71
N SER A 266 -9.53 17.67 -9.45
CA SER A 266 -10.73 18.18 -8.78
C SER A 266 -11.12 19.60 -9.22
N LEU A 267 -10.16 20.42 -9.69
CA LEU A 267 -10.40 21.80 -10.11
C LEU A 267 -10.79 21.94 -11.60
N GLN A 268 -10.44 20.96 -12.45
CA GLN A 268 -10.82 21.00 -13.88
C GLN A 268 -12.25 20.52 -14.16
N PHE A 269 -12.92 19.87 -13.21
CA PHE A 269 -14.34 19.51 -13.37
C PHE A 269 -15.31 20.61 -12.91
N GLU A 270 -14.87 21.60 -12.13
CA GLU A 270 -15.73 22.70 -11.67
C GLU A 270 -15.89 23.82 -12.71
N ILE A 271 -14.99 23.98 -13.68
CA ILE A 271 -15.08 25.05 -14.68
C ILE A 271 -16.03 24.68 -15.85
N TYR A 272 -16.40 23.41 -16.00
CA TYR A 272 -17.29 22.96 -17.10
C TYR A 272 -18.77 22.81 -16.72
N GLU A 273 -19.17 23.00 -15.46
CA GLU A 273 -20.59 22.94 -15.04
C GLU A 273 -21.25 24.31 -14.78
N GLU A 274 -20.54 25.43 -14.93
CA GLU A 274 -21.13 26.79 -14.82
C GLU A 274 -21.50 27.45 -16.15
N ASN A 275 -21.34 26.78 -17.31
CA ASN A 275 -21.67 27.36 -18.62
C ASN A 275 -22.47 26.43 -19.56
N LEU A 276 -23.42 25.64 -19.03
CA LEU A 276 -24.42 24.93 -19.84
C LEU A 276 -25.78 24.83 -19.13
#